data_AF-A0A0F8WQM7-F1
#
_entry.id   AF-A0A0F8WQM7-F1
#
_cell.length_a   1.000
_cell.length_b   1.000
_cell.length_c   1.000
_cell.angle_alpha   90.00
_cell.angle_beta   90.00
_cell.angle_gamma   90.00
#
_symmetry.space_group_name_H-M   'P 1'
#
loop_
_entity.id
_entity.type
_entity.pdbx_description
1 polymer ?
#
loop_
_entity_poly.entity_id
_entity_poly.type
_entity_poly.pdbx_seq_one_letter_code
_entity_poly.pdbx_strand_id
1 'polypeptide(L)'
;AIACVGVSGLLLAPMVALILKKHLAVIRKPSDLKEGVNHSQWAVETSMDSDERWLFLDDLIASGNTLHMVRDTMQKMGHPKEAATYLYCVDDYRKTGDEFNYWESDREQITATDVGNPA
;
A
#
# COMPACT_ATOMS: atom_id res chain seq x y z
N ALA A 1 -4.14 -2.77 9.05
CA ALA A 1 -3.32 -3.80 8.38
C ALA A 1 -2.04 -3.24 7.73
N ILE A 2 -1.08 -4.12 7.42
CA ILE A 2 0.03 -3.88 6.48
C ILE A 2 -0.36 -4.54 5.17
N ALA A 3 -0.47 -3.75 4.11
CA ALA A 3 -0.83 -4.17 2.77
C ALA A 3 0.42 -4.31 1.91
N CYS A 4 0.51 -5.38 1.12
CA CYS A 4 1.60 -5.60 0.18
C CYS A 4 1.11 -6.29 -1.08
N VAL A 5 1.90 -6.27 -2.16
CA VAL A 5 1.54 -6.90 -3.42
C VAL A 5 2.52 -8.00 -3.83
N GLY A 6 1.99 -9.11 -4.35
CA GLY A 6 2.78 -10.18 -4.95
C GLY A 6 3.91 -10.72 -4.04
N VAL A 7 4.90 -11.37 -4.66
CA VAL A 7 6.00 -12.01 -3.91
C VAL A 7 7.02 -10.98 -3.40
N SER A 8 7.26 -9.88 -4.12
CA SER A 8 8.23 -8.86 -3.71
C SER A 8 7.84 -8.18 -2.39
N GLY A 9 6.60 -7.72 -2.27
CA GLY A 9 6.10 -7.10 -1.04
C GLY A 9 6.09 -8.06 0.16
N LEU A 10 5.98 -9.38 -0.09
CA LEU A 10 6.03 -10.40 0.95
C LEU A 10 7.42 -10.58 1.60
N LEU A 11 8.48 -10.01 1.02
CA LEU A 11 9.82 -10.06 1.63
C LEU A 11 9.86 -9.29 2.96
N LEU A 12 9.09 -8.20 3.08
CA LEU A 12 9.14 -7.28 4.22
C LEU A 12 7.81 -7.20 4.99
N ALA A 13 6.67 -7.23 4.30
CA ALA A 13 5.37 -6.98 4.91
C ALA A 13 4.99 -7.95 6.04
N PRO A 14 5.24 -9.27 5.95
CA PRO A 14 4.94 -10.19 7.06
C PRO A 14 5.75 -9.87 8.31
N MET A 15 7.03 -9.54 8.16
CA MET A 15 7.91 -9.18 9.28
C MET A 15 7.46 -7.89 9.95
N VAL A 16 7.13 -6.87 9.16
CA VAL A 16 6.62 -5.60 9.67
C VAL A 16 5.25 -5.77 10.35
N ALA A 17 4.34 -6.52 9.73
CA ALA A 17 3.02 -6.84 10.31
C ALA A 17 3.15 -7.55 11.65
N LEU A 18 4.06 -8.52 11.75
CA LEU A 18 4.34 -9.27 12.98
C LEU A 18 4.88 -8.35 14.08
N ILE A 19 5.89 -7.53 13.78
CA ILE A 19 6.50 -6.59 14.74
C ILE A 19 5.47 -5.60 15.26
N LEU A 20 4.63 -5.05 14.38
CA LEU A 20 3.62 -4.06 14.72
C LEU A 20 2.32 -4.67 15.27
N LYS A 21 2.23 -6.01 15.33
CA LYS A 21 1.03 -6.76 15.73
C LYS A 21 -0.21 -6.29 14.94
N LYS A 22 -0.07 -6.17 13.62
CA LYS A 22 -1.15 -5.78 12.70
C LYS A 22 -1.50 -6.92 11.76
N HIS A 23 -2.73 -6.93 11.26
CA HIS A 23 -3.13 -7.83 10.19
C HIS A 23 -2.26 -7.62 8.94
N LEU A 24 -1.97 -8.71 8.22
CA LEU A 24 -1.35 -8.68 6.90
C LEU A 24 -2.46 -8.75 5.85
N ALA A 25 -2.38 -7.90 4.83
CA ALA A 25 -3.24 -7.91 3.67
C ALA A 25 -2.38 -8.12 2.42
N VAL A 26 -2.61 -9.24 1.72
CA VAL A 26 -1.85 -9.58 0.51
C VAL A 26 -2.72 -9.34 -0.71
N ILE A 27 -2.35 -8.34 -1.51
CA ILE A 27 -3.01 -8.00 -2.76
C ILE A 27 -2.42 -8.84 -3.89
N ARG A 28 -3.28 -9.54 -4.62
CA ARG A 28 -2.89 -10.33 -5.80
C ARG A 28 -2.79 -9.43 -7.03
N LYS A 29 -1.90 -9.77 -7.95
CA LYS A 29 -1.83 -9.05 -9.24
C LYS A 29 -3.02 -9.47 -10.12
N PRO A 30 -3.51 -8.62 -11.03
CA PRO A 30 -4.63 -8.98 -11.92
C PRO A 30 -4.38 -10.26 -12.74
N SER A 31 -3.12 -10.55 -13.08
CA SER A 31 -2.72 -11.80 -13.74
C SER A 31 -3.07 -13.05 -12.94
N ASP A 32 -3.10 -12.94 -11.62
CA ASP A 32 -3.28 -14.03 -10.67
C ASP A 32 -4.78 -14.31 -10.43
N LEU A 33 -5.67 -13.40 -10.88
CA LEU A 33 -7.12 -13.53 -10.72
C LEU A 33 -7.80 -14.17 -11.95
N LYS A 34 -7.02 -14.70 -12.89
CA LYS A 34 -7.57 -15.41 -14.04
C LYS A 34 -8.05 -16.80 -13.61
N GLU A 35 -9.17 -17.23 -14.18
CA GLU A 35 -9.72 -18.57 -13.94
C GLU A 35 -8.68 -19.65 -14.30
N GLY A 36 -8.55 -20.66 -13.42
CA GLY A 36 -7.59 -21.75 -13.58
C GLY A 36 -6.15 -21.42 -13.20
N VAL A 37 -5.82 -20.18 -12.82
CA VAL A 37 -4.45 -19.81 -12.38
C VAL A 37 -4.22 -20.03 -10.89
N ASN A 38 -5.25 -19.83 -10.07
CA ASN A 38 -5.15 -19.94 -8.61
C ASN A 38 -6.34 -20.68 -7.99
N HIS A 39 -6.12 -21.27 -6.81
CA HIS A 39 -7.16 -21.94 -6.02
C HIS A 39 -8.13 -20.97 -5.32
N SER A 40 -7.86 -19.66 -5.39
CA SER A 40 -8.65 -18.58 -4.81
C SER A 40 -8.82 -17.47 -5.83
N GLN A 41 -10.01 -16.88 -5.87
CA GLN A 41 -10.35 -15.74 -6.73
C GLN A 41 -10.40 -14.42 -5.93
N TRP A 42 -9.97 -14.45 -4.66
CA TRP A 42 -9.95 -13.26 -3.81
C TRP A 42 -8.80 -12.34 -4.24
N ALA A 43 -9.13 -11.09 -4.60
CA ALA A 43 -8.16 -10.08 -4.96
C ALA A 43 -7.25 -9.66 -3.78
N VAL A 44 -7.77 -9.79 -2.56
CA VAL A 44 -7.06 -9.47 -1.32
C VAL A 44 -7.24 -10.64 -0.35
N GLU A 45 -6.13 -11.22 0.10
CA GLU A 45 -6.10 -12.23 1.16
C GLU A 45 -5.79 -11.49 2.48
N THR A 46 -6.77 -11.40 3.37
CA THR A 46 -6.65 -10.64 4.62
C THR A 46 -7.63 -11.14 5.68
N SER A 47 -7.30 -10.91 6.94
CA SER A 47 -8.22 -11.07 8.08
C SER A 47 -8.64 -9.73 8.69
N MET A 48 -8.34 -8.60 8.02
CA MET A 48 -8.67 -7.28 8.54
C MET A 48 -10.16 -6.95 8.36
N ASP A 49 -10.71 -6.19 9.30
CA ASP A 49 -12.07 -5.68 9.17
C ASP A 49 -12.15 -4.55 8.12
N SER A 50 -13.34 -4.34 7.54
CA SER A 50 -13.58 -3.28 6.54
C SER A 50 -13.28 -1.87 7.05
N ASP A 51 -13.42 -1.66 8.36
CA ASP A 51 -13.19 -0.37 9.00
C ASP A 51 -11.74 -0.10 9.39
N GLU A 52 -10.85 -1.09 9.28
CA GLU A 52 -9.45 -0.92 9.60
C GLU A 52 -8.73 -0.02 8.60
N ARG A 53 -7.82 0.81 9.13
CA ARG A 53 -6.85 1.52 8.30
C ARG A 53 -5.73 0.59 7.87
N TRP A 54 -5.23 0.79 6.66
CA TRP A 54 -4.12 0.01 6.11
C TRP A 54 -2.98 0.88 5.63
N LEU A 55 -1.77 0.35 5.68
CA LEU A 55 -0.56 0.99 5.18
C LEU A 55 0.01 0.14 4.05
N PHE A 56 0.35 0.75 2.92
CA PHE A 56 1.03 0.05 1.84
C PHE A 56 2.52 -0.06 2.13
N LEU A 57 3.10 -1.25 1.94
CA LEU A 57 4.52 -1.50 2.02
C LEU A 57 4.99 -2.27 0.78
N ASP A 58 5.98 -1.72 0.09
CA ASP A 58 6.65 -2.38 -1.04
C ASP A 58 8.17 -2.18 -0.98
N ASP A 59 8.90 -2.99 -1.73
CA ASP A 59 10.36 -2.91 -1.81
C ASP A 59 10.82 -1.68 -2.60
N LEU A 60 10.28 -1.50 -3.81
CA LEU A 60 10.66 -0.51 -4.80
C LEU A 60 9.43 0.11 -5.47
N ILE A 61 9.57 1.35 -5.93
CA ILE A 61 8.62 2.00 -6.83
C ILE A 61 9.31 2.30 -8.15
N ALA A 62 8.61 2.15 -9.28
CA ALA A 62 9.09 2.59 -10.58
C ALA A 62 8.16 3.65 -11.18
N SER A 63 6.91 3.28 -11.50
CA SER A 63 5.94 4.17 -12.16
C SER A 63 4.74 4.55 -11.29
N GLY A 64 4.64 4.03 -10.06
CA GLY A 64 3.44 4.19 -9.22
C GLY A 64 2.22 3.35 -9.64
N ASN A 65 2.24 2.69 -10.80
CA ASN A 65 1.11 1.86 -11.28
C ASN A 65 0.69 0.80 -10.27
N THR A 66 1.66 0.20 -9.55
CA THR A 66 1.39 -0.76 -8.50
C THR A 66 0.55 -0.16 -7.37
N LEU A 67 0.91 1.03 -6.90
CA LEU A 67 0.19 1.72 -5.83
C LEU A 67 -1.24 2.08 -6.26
N HIS A 68 -1.41 2.59 -7.49
CA HIS A 68 -2.75 2.86 -8.03
C HIS A 68 -3.60 1.60 -8.09
N MET A 69 -3.05 0.49 -8.60
CA MET A 69 -3.75 -0.80 -8.64
C MET A 69 -4.14 -1.29 -7.24
N VAL A 70 -3.26 -1.13 -6.24
CA VAL A 70 -3.53 -1.53 -4.86
C VAL A 70 -4.67 -0.70 -4.28
N ARG A 71 -4.65 0.64 -4.45
CA ARG A 71 -5.73 1.52 -3.97
C ARG A 71 -7.07 1.16 -4.58
N ASP A 72 -7.12 1.01 -5.89
CA ASP A 72 -8.34 0.64 -6.61
C ASP A 72 -8.88 -0.72 -6.12
N THR A 73 -7.98 -1.68 -5.91
CA THR A 73 -8.35 -3.03 -5.44
C THR A 73 -8.89 -2.96 -4.01
N MET A 74 -8.19 -2.28 -3.12
CA MET A 74 -8.60 -2.11 -1.72
C MET A 74 -9.94 -1.39 -1.60
N GLN A 75 -10.16 -0.35 -2.41
CA GLN A 75 -11.44 0.35 -2.47
C GLN A 75 -12.58 -0.56 -2.95
N LYS A 76 -12.37 -1.31 -4.04
CA LYS A 76 -13.37 -2.26 -4.57
C LYS A 76 -13.72 -3.38 -3.59
N MET A 77 -12.75 -3.79 -2.78
CA MET A 77 -12.93 -4.82 -1.76
C MET A 77 -13.49 -4.28 -0.43
N GLY A 78 -13.83 -3.00 -0.34
CA GLY A 78 -14.45 -2.42 0.86
C GLY A 78 -13.48 -1.99 1.96
N HIS A 79 -12.20 -1.78 1.63
CA HIS A 79 -11.17 -1.28 2.54
C HIS A 79 -10.59 0.08 2.07
N PRO A 80 -11.37 1.16 2.02
CA PRO A 80 -10.93 2.43 1.41
C PRO A 80 -9.94 3.23 2.28
N LYS A 81 -9.71 2.84 3.54
CA LYS A 81 -9.01 3.69 4.52
C LYS A 81 -7.48 3.49 4.49
N GLU A 82 -6.81 4.05 3.50
CA GLU A 82 -5.35 4.11 3.52
C GLU A 82 -4.85 5.09 4.58
N ALA A 83 -3.85 4.67 5.36
CA ALA A 83 -3.16 5.48 6.36
C ALA A 83 -1.86 6.07 5.85
N ALA A 84 -1.08 5.30 5.07
CA ALA A 84 0.20 5.73 4.53
C ALA A 84 0.75 4.72 3.50
N THR A 85 1.77 5.15 2.75
CA THR A 85 2.55 4.32 1.84
C THR A 85 4.04 4.43 2.20
N TYR A 86 4.72 3.28 2.35
CA TYR A 86 6.15 3.18 2.63
C TYR A 86 6.84 2.30 1.59
N LEU A 87 8.02 2.73 1.16
CA LEU A 87 8.79 2.10 0.11
C LEU A 87 10.22 1.90 0.62
N TYR A 88 10.69 0.66 0.65
CA TYR A 88 11.91 0.27 1.36
C TYR A 88 13.19 0.83 0.72
N CYS A 89 13.22 1.05 -0.61
CA CYS A 89 14.33 1.66 -1.31
C CYS A 89 13.86 2.85 -2.16
N VAL A 90 13.74 4.02 -1.54
CA VAL A 90 13.57 5.32 -2.24
C VAL A 90 14.89 6.09 -2.15
N ASP A 91 15.98 5.51 -2.66
CA ASP A 91 17.28 6.19 -2.61
C ASP A 91 17.71 6.84 -3.95
N ASP A 92 17.11 6.51 -5.11
CA ASP A 92 17.66 7.03 -6.39
C ASP A 92 16.70 7.32 -7.57
N TYR A 93 15.37 7.29 -7.40
CA TYR A 93 14.45 7.74 -8.48
C TYR A 93 14.46 9.27 -8.72
N ARG A 94 15.36 10.00 -8.05
CA ARG A 94 15.52 11.46 -8.16
C ARG A 94 16.46 11.94 -9.27
N LYS A 95 16.97 11.07 -10.15
CA LYS A 95 18.03 11.47 -11.11
C LYS A 95 17.83 11.18 -12.59
N THR A 96 16.62 10.85 -13.03
CA THR A 96 16.32 10.82 -14.47
C THR A 96 14.95 11.40 -14.80
N GLY A 97 14.93 12.72 -15.00
CA GLY A 97 14.21 13.38 -16.10
C GLY A 97 12.71 13.64 -15.98
N ASP A 98 11.93 12.75 -15.38
CA ASP A 98 10.47 12.90 -15.33
C ASP A 98 9.99 12.88 -13.87
N GLU A 99 9.67 14.06 -13.36
CA GLU A 99 9.23 14.30 -11.98
C GLU A 99 7.90 13.59 -11.68
N PHE A 100 7.96 12.39 -11.09
CA PHE A 100 6.84 11.82 -10.34
C PHE A 100 6.81 12.48 -8.95
N ASN A 101 6.19 13.67 -8.87
CA ASN A 101 6.00 14.45 -7.65
C ASN A 101 4.89 13.85 -6.76
N TYR A 102 5.11 12.65 -6.22
CA TYR A 102 4.20 12.06 -5.22
C TYR A 102 4.46 12.59 -3.79
N TRP A 103 5.62 13.20 -3.54
CA TRP A 103 6.07 13.54 -2.18
C TRP A 103 5.85 15.00 -1.76
N GLU A 104 5.61 15.92 -2.70
CA GLU A 104 5.44 17.35 -2.39
C GLU A 104 3.98 17.76 -2.20
N SER A 105 3.04 17.14 -2.92
CA SER A 105 1.60 17.46 -2.82
C SER A 105 0.95 17.07 -1.49
N ASP A 106 1.49 16.06 -0.80
CA ASP A 106 0.85 15.51 0.42
C ASP A 106 1.38 16.16 1.71
N ARG A 107 2.48 16.94 1.65
CA ARG A 107 2.92 17.72 2.82
C ARG A 107 1.98 18.87 3.13
N GLU A 108 1.44 19.54 2.12
CA GLU A 108 0.59 20.71 2.32
C GLU A 108 -0.77 20.34 2.95
N GLN A 109 -1.27 19.13 2.72
CA GLN A 109 -2.52 18.67 3.33
C GLN A 109 -2.35 18.16 4.76
N ILE A 110 -1.20 17.55 5.11
CA ILE A 110 -0.98 17.01 6.46
C ILE A 110 -0.61 18.13 7.46
N THR A 111 -0.01 19.23 7.01
CA THR A 111 0.37 20.34 7.91
C THR A 111 -0.75 21.33 8.22
N ALA A 112 -1.85 21.34 7.47
CA ALA A 112 -2.88 22.36 7.59
C ALA A 112 -4.01 22.04 8.59
N THR A 113 -4.21 20.77 8.99
CA THR A 113 -5.31 20.37 9.89
C THR A 113 -4.92 19.86 11.28
N ASP A 114 -3.64 19.58 11.55
CA ASP A 114 -3.23 18.98 12.84
C ASP A 114 -2.42 19.91 13.77
N VAL A 115 -2.43 21.23 13.54
CA VAL A 115 -1.80 22.21 14.44
C VAL A 115 -2.82 23.22 14.97
N GLY A 116 -3.89 22.69 15.56
CA GLY A 116 -4.95 23.46 16.22
C GLY A 116 -4.99 23.26 17.74
N ASN A 117 -4.02 23.86 18.44
CA ASN A 117 -4.04 24.36 19.82
C ASN A 117 -4.32 23.38 21.00
N PRO A 118 -3.32 23.06 21.84
CA PRO A 118 -3.58 22.58 23.20
C PRO A 118 -3.87 23.77 24.13
N ALA A 119 -5.08 23.80 24.69
CA ALA A 119 -5.44 24.54 25.90
C ALA A 119 -5.94 23.54 26.96
#